data_AF-A0A7V5C9I9-F1
#
_entry.id   AF-A0A7V5C9I9-F1
#
_cell.length_a   1.000
_cell.length_b   1.000
_cell.length_c   1.000
_cell.angle_alpha   90.00
_cell.angle_beta   90.00
_cell.angle_gamma   90.00
#
_symmetry.space_group_name_H-M   'P 1'
#
loop_
_entity.id
_entity.type
_entity.pdbx_description
1 polymer ?
#
loop_
_entity_poly.entity_id
_entity_poly.type
_entity_poly.pdbx_seq_one_letter_code
_entity_poly.pdbx_strand_id
1 'polypeptide(L)'
;FARQHTGVSVVLTLAGSTDAFAKETEKLAALVSKVRGEEISHEQAAEMTQKAEKGVISVVSRDATTVVPVHAAEISSVLSKRLFASLDLREAEQTADAYMDMYRIHSPSLPARASGEEYREIMRSSYPFHPTFIRFLNEKMASIDTFQGTRGVLRVLALVVRSLWKKNSNCAPMIHTSHLDMSDARTVNEILGRTGGGDLLPALNTDVGGPDTSNLVTGRSYAQLADRKNPHPQEYPLYEYTWKTVFLHSLVGRAEALGSNLFGITGQDAFLSIAFPGLTPPQIETALREIDNSAQYLRFHQGRYYASLEPSVNRALGTIRGSLRSEQVDDLLASTARKVVKREEGTFQVIHDVSAPEHIPDKTEKPVLGLIALDADQIIAEQFVTTAGPNRPRIHQNMVFLLVPKIVREGSRVWDTETAIQAKDMLNRMDALAHTVLAMRKLRKQPENYGINLAKLLENEFDHRLKEREMALITTVTQCYDGLCFPSASGQVVRKEISTGGGEGGASVIEEIRRLLKSEGELITSDMALTQETAYALTKRFFEASQTPSLASVKENFACRRRWPILENPSLLDQIIRAGVTRGVWCLFRMTGQN
;
A
#
# COMPACT_ATOMS: atom_id res chain seq x y z
N PHE A 1 -49.90 47.25 -20.42
CA PHE A 1 -50.31 46.84 -21.78
C PHE A 1 -50.82 45.40 -21.82
N ALA A 2 -49.96 44.39 -21.62
CA ALA A 2 -50.35 42.98 -21.66
C ALA A 2 -51.51 42.62 -20.69
N ARG A 3 -51.60 43.28 -19.53
CA ARG A 3 -52.69 43.14 -18.55
C ARG A 3 -54.09 43.51 -19.06
N GLN A 4 -54.20 44.37 -20.08
CA GLN A 4 -55.48 44.88 -20.58
C GLN A 4 -55.89 44.29 -21.93
N HIS A 5 -55.11 43.35 -22.49
CA HIS A 5 -55.33 42.78 -23.81
C HIS A 5 -55.32 41.25 -23.74
N THR A 6 -56.42 40.62 -24.12
CA THR A 6 -56.55 39.15 -24.22
C THR A 6 -55.76 38.63 -25.42
N GLY A 7 -55.13 37.46 -25.29
CA GLY A 7 -54.30 36.83 -26.35
C GLY A 7 -52.82 37.22 -26.36
N VAL A 8 -52.35 37.99 -25.38
CA VAL A 8 -50.92 38.35 -25.23
C VAL A 8 -50.30 37.55 -24.08
N SER A 9 -49.35 36.68 -24.39
CA SER A 9 -48.51 35.99 -23.41
C SER A 9 -47.13 36.62 -23.34
N VAL A 10 -46.69 36.99 -22.13
CA VAL A 10 -45.35 37.53 -21.88
C VAL A 10 -44.52 36.42 -21.25
N VAL A 11 -43.48 35.96 -21.95
CA VAL A 11 -42.52 35.00 -21.42
C VAL A 11 -41.29 35.76 -20.93
N LEU A 12 -41.05 35.70 -19.63
CA LEU A 12 -39.83 36.23 -19.02
C LEU A 12 -38.85 35.09 -18.83
N THR A 13 -37.67 35.22 -19.42
CA THR A 13 -36.59 34.25 -19.30
C THR A 13 -35.50 34.85 -18.42
N LEU A 14 -34.93 34.02 -17.53
CA LEU A 14 -33.72 34.35 -16.78
C LEU A 14 -32.53 34.31 -17.74
N ALA A 15 -32.39 35.34 -18.56
CA ALA A 15 -31.16 35.61 -19.26
C ALA A 15 -30.23 36.30 -18.25
N GLY A 16 -29.31 35.53 -17.65
CA GLY A 16 -28.27 36.10 -16.81
C GLY A 16 -27.41 37.10 -17.60
N SER A 17 -26.78 38.02 -16.88
CA SER A 17 -25.88 39.05 -17.42
C SER A 17 -24.62 38.51 -18.11
N THR A 18 -24.39 37.20 -18.06
CA THR A 18 -23.30 36.51 -18.71
C THR A 18 -23.79 35.72 -19.93
N ASP A 19 -23.77 36.43 -21.06
CA ASP A 19 -23.29 35.91 -22.36
C ASP A 19 -24.26 35.17 -23.31
N ALA A 20 -25.44 35.75 -23.55
CA ALA A 20 -26.24 35.44 -24.75
C ALA A 20 -26.83 36.69 -25.47
N PHE A 21 -26.91 37.83 -24.78
CA PHE A 21 -27.59 39.04 -25.28
C PHE A 21 -26.72 40.30 -25.22
N ALA A 22 -25.39 40.17 -25.12
CA ALA A 22 -24.46 41.30 -25.04
C ALA A 22 -24.70 42.36 -26.15
N LYS A 23 -24.98 41.91 -27.38
CA LYS A 23 -25.34 42.78 -28.52
C LYS A 23 -26.64 43.58 -28.30
N GLU A 24 -27.62 43.00 -27.62
CA GLU A 24 -28.89 43.68 -27.34
C GLU A 24 -28.75 44.65 -26.16
N THR A 25 -27.92 44.32 -25.17
CA THR A 25 -27.54 45.25 -24.09
C THR A 25 -26.79 46.48 -24.64
N GLU A 26 -25.89 46.27 -25.61
CA GLU A 26 -25.14 47.34 -26.28
C GLU A 26 -26.05 48.26 -27.11
N LYS A 27 -27.02 47.67 -27.84
CA LYS A 27 -28.08 48.44 -28.55
C LYS A 27 -28.96 49.21 -27.59
N LEU A 28 -29.32 48.62 -26.44
CA LEU A 28 -30.13 49.27 -25.42
C LEU A 28 -29.38 50.48 -24.83
N ALA A 29 -28.10 50.32 -24.52
CA ALA A 29 -27.24 51.40 -24.04
C ALA A 29 -27.17 52.56 -25.05
N ALA A 30 -26.99 52.25 -26.34
CA ALA A 30 -26.99 53.25 -27.41
C ALA A 30 -28.33 53.99 -27.54
N LEU A 31 -29.45 53.28 -27.43
CA LEU A 31 -30.81 53.87 -27.48
C LEU A 31 -31.09 54.77 -26.27
N VAL A 32 -30.74 54.32 -25.06
CA VAL A 32 -30.95 55.10 -23.83
C VAL A 32 -30.04 56.33 -23.80
N SER A 33 -28.79 56.21 -24.28
CA SER A 33 -27.87 57.33 -24.44
C SER A 33 -28.40 58.38 -25.43
N LYS A 34 -28.98 57.93 -26.56
CA LYS A 34 -29.59 58.81 -27.56
C LYS A 34 -30.83 59.55 -27.08
N VAL A 35 -31.60 58.96 -26.16
CA VAL A 35 -32.80 59.58 -25.57
C VAL A 35 -32.45 60.53 -24.43
N ARG A 36 -31.37 60.26 -23.68
CA ARG A 36 -30.97 61.10 -22.53
C ARG A 36 -29.94 62.18 -22.85
N GLY A 37 -29.23 62.09 -23.97
CA GLY A 37 -28.23 63.09 -24.36
C GLY A 37 -26.90 63.00 -23.58
N GLU A 38 -26.64 61.88 -22.90
CA GLU A 38 -25.42 61.62 -22.12
C GLU A 38 -24.81 60.27 -22.52
N GLU A 39 -23.48 60.14 -22.56
CA GLU A 39 -22.80 58.86 -22.76
C GLU A 39 -22.92 58.00 -21.50
N ILE A 40 -23.62 56.88 -21.62
CA ILE A 40 -23.83 55.93 -20.53
C ILE A 40 -22.76 54.84 -20.65
N SER A 41 -21.92 54.69 -19.62
CA SER A 41 -20.91 53.62 -19.62
C SER A 41 -21.56 52.24 -19.58
N HIS A 42 -20.84 51.22 -20.04
CA HIS A 42 -21.34 49.84 -20.06
C HIS A 42 -21.72 49.34 -18.64
N GLU A 43 -21.05 49.84 -17.60
CA GLU A 43 -21.36 49.55 -16.20
C GLU A 43 -22.65 50.25 -15.72
N GLN A 44 -22.85 51.52 -16.10
CA GLN A 44 -24.08 52.25 -15.76
C GLN A 44 -25.31 51.67 -16.48
N ALA A 45 -25.15 51.22 -17.73
CA ALA A 45 -26.19 50.53 -18.47
C ALA A 45 -26.56 49.18 -17.81
N ALA A 46 -25.57 48.44 -17.32
CA ALA A 46 -25.79 47.19 -16.59
C ALA A 46 -26.51 47.42 -15.25
N GLU A 47 -26.12 48.46 -14.50
CA GLU A 47 -26.74 48.80 -13.21
C GLU A 47 -28.20 49.31 -13.39
N MET A 48 -28.47 50.08 -14.44
CA MET A 48 -29.83 50.48 -14.83
C MET A 48 -30.67 49.29 -15.28
N THR A 49 -30.08 48.34 -16.03
CA THR A 49 -30.74 47.11 -16.45
C THR A 49 -31.12 46.27 -15.23
N GLN A 50 -30.22 46.16 -14.24
CA GLN A 50 -30.48 45.42 -13.00
C GLN A 50 -31.55 46.08 -12.11
N LYS A 51 -31.59 47.42 -12.05
CA LYS A 51 -32.68 48.17 -11.38
C LYS A 51 -34.01 48.02 -12.10
N ALA A 52 -34.01 48.08 -13.44
CA ALA A 52 -35.20 47.88 -14.25
C ALA A 52 -35.71 46.43 -14.13
N GLU A 53 -34.81 45.45 -14.09
CA GLU A 53 -35.10 44.04 -13.87
C GLU A 53 -35.79 43.83 -12.51
N LYS A 54 -35.25 44.40 -11.42
CA LYS A 54 -35.91 44.37 -10.10
C LYS A 54 -37.30 45.01 -10.15
N GLY A 55 -37.46 46.14 -10.85
CA GLY A 55 -38.74 46.81 -11.04
C GLY A 55 -39.75 45.94 -11.80
N VAL A 56 -39.34 45.37 -12.94
CA VAL A 56 -40.16 44.49 -13.78
C VAL A 56 -40.54 43.21 -13.03
N ILE A 57 -39.60 42.56 -12.36
CA ILE A 57 -39.85 41.38 -11.54
C ILE A 57 -40.83 41.71 -10.42
N SER A 58 -40.72 42.87 -9.76
CA SER A 58 -41.63 43.26 -8.67
C SER A 58 -43.08 43.52 -9.12
N VAL A 59 -43.27 43.99 -10.36
CA VAL A 59 -44.59 44.23 -10.95
C VAL A 59 -45.18 42.93 -11.48
N VAL A 60 -44.35 42.08 -12.08
CA VAL A 60 -44.78 40.79 -12.63
C VAL A 60 -45.08 39.79 -11.52
N SER A 61 -44.29 39.72 -10.46
CA SER A 61 -44.50 38.78 -9.34
C SER A 61 -45.78 39.03 -8.54
N ARG A 62 -46.38 40.22 -8.63
CA ARG A 62 -47.68 40.55 -8.00
C ARG A 62 -48.87 39.92 -8.71
N ASP A 63 -48.78 39.69 -10.03
CA ASP A 63 -49.87 39.18 -10.87
C ASP A 63 -49.52 37.83 -11.56
N ALA A 64 -48.27 37.36 -11.46
CA ALA A 64 -47.83 36.13 -12.09
C ALA A 64 -48.33 34.91 -11.31
N THR A 65 -49.09 34.05 -11.99
CA THR A 65 -49.24 32.66 -11.58
C THR A 65 -47.96 31.93 -11.96
N THR A 66 -47.15 31.55 -10.96
CA THR A 66 -46.00 30.69 -11.18
C THR A 66 -46.49 29.33 -11.64
N VAL A 67 -46.54 29.10 -12.95
CA VAL A 67 -46.79 27.78 -13.52
C VAL A 67 -45.47 27.01 -13.44
N VAL A 68 -45.38 26.06 -12.53
CA VAL A 68 -44.30 25.06 -12.53
C VAL A 68 -44.66 24.05 -13.64
N PRO A 69 -43.93 24.02 -14.77
CA PRO A 69 -44.39 23.30 -15.96
C PRO A 69 -44.39 21.77 -15.79
N VAL A 70 -43.65 21.21 -14.83
CA VAL A 70 -43.65 19.80 -14.45
C VAL A 70 -43.32 19.70 -12.96
N HIS A 71 -44.17 19.05 -12.15
CA HIS A 71 -43.84 18.80 -10.76
C HIS A 71 -42.77 17.70 -10.64
N ALA A 72 -41.94 17.72 -9.59
CA ALA A 72 -40.88 16.72 -9.39
C ALA A 72 -41.40 15.27 -9.45
N ALA A 73 -42.65 15.04 -9.03
CA ALA A 73 -43.34 13.75 -9.09
C ALA A 73 -43.71 13.30 -10.52
N GLU A 74 -43.87 14.22 -11.47
CA GLU A 74 -44.26 13.92 -12.86
C GLU A 74 -43.04 13.73 -13.77
N ILE A 75 -41.85 14.15 -13.32
CA ILE A 75 -40.61 14.10 -14.09
C ILE A 75 -40.32 12.66 -14.56
N SER A 76 -40.46 11.65 -13.70
CA SER A 76 -40.22 10.26 -14.06
C SER A 76 -41.12 9.79 -15.21
N SER A 77 -42.43 10.10 -15.15
CA SER A 77 -43.40 9.73 -16.18
C SER A 77 -43.11 10.39 -17.54
N VAL A 78 -42.66 11.66 -17.53
CA VAL A 78 -42.27 12.39 -18.74
C VAL A 78 -40.98 11.84 -19.33
N LEU A 79 -40.00 11.50 -18.48
CA LEU A 79 -38.73 10.91 -18.89
C LEU A 79 -38.95 9.53 -19.51
N SER A 80 -39.76 8.68 -18.87
CA SER A 80 -40.14 7.35 -19.37
C SER A 80 -40.79 7.43 -20.75
N LYS A 81 -41.77 8.32 -20.95
CA LYS A 81 -42.41 8.54 -22.27
C LYS A 81 -41.45 9.04 -23.36
N ARG A 82 -40.36 9.72 -22.99
CA ARG A 82 -39.36 10.22 -23.94
C ARG A 82 -38.31 9.18 -24.31
N LEU A 83 -38.01 8.25 -23.40
CA LEU A 83 -36.94 7.26 -23.57
C LEU A 83 -37.45 5.94 -24.14
N PHE A 84 -38.72 5.59 -23.89
CA PHE A 84 -39.31 4.31 -24.30
C PHE A 84 -40.49 4.52 -25.25
N ALA A 85 -40.57 3.71 -26.30
CA ALA A 85 -41.68 3.76 -27.26
C ALA A 85 -43.01 3.32 -26.64
N SER A 86 -42.97 2.32 -25.76
CA SER A 86 -44.13 1.81 -25.01
C SER A 86 -43.65 1.15 -23.72
N LEU A 87 -44.50 1.21 -22.69
CA LEU A 87 -44.29 0.53 -21.40
C LEU A 87 -45.56 -0.22 -21.04
N ASP A 88 -45.42 -1.44 -20.51
CA ASP A 88 -46.56 -2.21 -20.00
C ASP A 88 -46.88 -1.79 -18.56
N LEU A 89 -48.08 -1.25 -18.36
CA LEU A 89 -48.54 -0.81 -17.05
C LEU A 89 -48.80 -1.99 -16.10
N ARG A 90 -49.14 -3.18 -16.62
CA ARG A 90 -49.34 -4.38 -15.80
C ARG A 90 -48.02 -4.88 -15.24
N GLU A 91 -46.95 -4.83 -16.04
CA GLU A 91 -45.60 -5.15 -15.59
C GLU A 91 -45.12 -4.15 -14.53
N ALA A 92 -45.45 -2.86 -14.67
CA ALA A 92 -45.14 -1.86 -13.66
C ALA A 92 -45.82 -2.15 -12.31
N GLU A 93 -47.08 -2.60 -12.32
CA GLU A 93 -47.82 -3.01 -11.10
C GLU A 93 -47.20 -4.26 -10.45
N GLN A 94 -46.98 -5.33 -11.22
CA GLN A 94 -46.38 -6.56 -10.72
C GLN A 94 -44.96 -6.35 -10.17
N THR A 95 -44.17 -5.52 -10.86
CA THR A 95 -42.83 -5.14 -10.41
C THR A 95 -42.92 -4.41 -9.08
N ALA A 96 -43.80 -3.41 -8.96
CA ALA A 96 -43.97 -2.68 -7.71
C ALA A 96 -44.37 -3.60 -6.55
N ASP A 97 -45.30 -4.53 -6.79
CA ASP A 97 -45.71 -5.54 -5.79
C ASP A 97 -44.53 -6.40 -5.32
N ALA A 98 -43.73 -6.92 -6.25
CA ALA A 98 -42.57 -7.75 -5.92
C ALA A 98 -41.52 -7.03 -5.07
N TYR A 99 -41.26 -5.74 -5.34
CA TYR A 99 -40.38 -4.93 -4.50
C TYR A 99 -40.97 -4.67 -3.12
N MET A 100 -42.27 -4.33 -3.05
CA MET A 100 -42.93 -4.04 -1.78
C MET A 100 -42.97 -5.28 -0.88
N ASP A 101 -43.18 -6.47 -1.43
CA ASP A 101 -43.12 -7.72 -0.66
C ASP A 101 -41.73 -7.95 -0.06
N MET A 102 -40.68 -7.77 -0.86
CA MET A 102 -39.30 -7.82 -0.36
C MET A 102 -39.03 -6.76 0.71
N TYR A 103 -39.49 -5.52 0.51
CA TYR A 103 -39.28 -4.42 1.47
C TYR A 103 -40.03 -4.63 2.78
N ARG A 104 -41.24 -5.22 2.75
CA ARG A 104 -41.98 -5.60 3.97
C ARG A 104 -41.22 -6.64 4.78
N ILE A 105 -40.69 -7.68 4.13
CA ILE A 105 -39.89 -8.74 4.79
C ILE A 105 -38.66 -8.13 5.47
N HIS A 106 -38.02 -7.13 4.84
CA HIS A 106 -36.79 -6.51 5.34
C HIS A 106 -37.00 -5.11 5.94
N SER A 107 -38.22 -4.78 6.36
CA SER A 107 -38.56 -3.43 6.85
C SER A 107 -37.68 -2.91 8.00
N PRO A 108 -37.18 -3.73 8.95
CA PRO A 108 -36.30 -3.23 10.02
C PRO A 108 -34.97 -2.66 9.52
N SER A 109 -34.50 -3.11 8.36
CA SER A 109 -33.23 -2.67 7.76
C SER A 109 -33.43 -1.48 6.82
N LEU A 110 -34.65 -1.14 6.44
CA LEU A 110 -34.95 -0.11 5.45
C LEU A 110 -35.46 1.19 6.10
N PRO A 111 -35.38 2.33 5.40
CA PRO A 111 -36.01 3.57 5.86
C PRO A 111 -37.52 3.39 6.00
N ALA A 112 -38.15 4.01 7.01
CA ALA A 112 -39.58 3.86 7.30
C ALA A 112 -40.49 4.15 6.09
N ARG A 113 -40.09 5.08 5.21
CA ARG A 113 -40.80 5.42 3.97
C ARG A 113 -40.92 4.27 2.96
N ALA A 114 -40.03 3.26 3.00
CA ALA A 114 -39.98 2.21 1.99
C ALA A 114 -41.13 1.20 2.09
N SER A 115 -41.76 1.09 3.27
CA SER A 115 -42.79 0.08 3.54
C SER A 115 -44.23 0.58 3.32
N GLY A 116 -44.41 1.86 3.02
CA GLY A 116 -45.72 2.48 2.85
C GLY A 116 -46.34 2.30 1.46
N GLU A 117 -47.67 2.31 1.39
CA GLU A 117 -48.42 2.23 0.12
C GLU A 117 -48.12 3.40 -0.81
N GLU A 118 -47.82 4.57 -0.26
CA GLU A 118 -47.37 5.73 -1.04
C GLU A 118 -46.10 5.43 -1.85
N TYR A 119 -45.15 4.68 -1.28
CA TYR A 119 -43.91 4.34 -1.97
C TYR A 119 -44.14 3.35 -3.12
N ARG A 120 -45.14 2.46 -2.98
CA ARG A 120 -45.59 1.58 -4.05
C ARG A 120 -46.10 2.38 -5.25
N GLU A 121 -46.91 3.41 -5.00
CA GLU A 121 -47.44 4.26 -6.07
C GLU A 121 -46.35 5.11 -6.74
N ILE A 122 -45.37 5.59 -5.97
CA ILE A 122 -44.17 6.25 -6.53
C ILE A 122 -43.37 5.27 -7.41
N MET A 123 -43.24 4.01 -7.00
CA MET A 123 -42.55 2.99 -7.78
C MET A 123 -43.27 2.68 -9.09
N ARG A 124 -44.59 2.49 -9.04
CA ARG A 124 -45.45 2.27 -10.22
C ARG A 124 -45.35 3.42 -11.22
N SER A 125 -45.44 4.66 -10.73
CA SER A 125 -45.36 5.86 -11.58
C SER A 125 -43.95 6.16 -12.11
N SER A 126 -42.90 5.68 -11.44
CA SER A 126 -41.50 5.88 -11.84
C SER A 126 -40.95 4.80 -12.77
N TYR A 127 -41.71 3.72 -13.02
CA TYR A 127 -41.30 2.62 -13.89
C TYR A 127 -40.86 3.12 -15.28
N PRO A 128 -39.73 2.60 -15.83
CA PRO A 128 -38.90 1.50 -15.33
C PRO A 128 -37.73 1.91 -14.40
N PHE A 129 -37.73 3.13 -13.86
CA PHE A 129 -36.65 3.63 -12.99
C PHE A 129 -37.01 3.48 -11.52
N HIS A 130 -36.06 2.98 -10.72
CA HIS A 130 -36.26 2.89 -9.28
C HIS A 130 -36.37 4.30 -8.65
N PRO A 131 -37.29 4.56 -7.71
CA PRO A 131 -37.52 5.89 -7.14
C PRO A 131 -36.27 6.57 -6.56
N THR A 132 -35.37 5.80 -5.93
CA THR A 132 -34.13 6.37 -5.38
C THR A 132 -33.19 6.88 -6.45
N PHE A 133 -33.21 6.30 -7.66
CA PHE A 133 -32.36 6.73 -8.75
C PHE A 133 -32.84 8.05 -9.34
N ILE A 134 -34.15 8.20 -9.53
CA ILE A 134 -34.76 9.47 -9.93
C ILE A 134 -34.49 10.55 -8.89
N ARG A 135 -34.65 10.21 -7.60
CA ARG A 135 -34.35 11.12 -6.49
C ARG A 135 -32.88 11.56 -6.49
N PHE A 136 -31.96 10.62 -6.70
CA PHE A 136 -30.53 10.94 -6.82
C PHE A 136 -30.26 11.95 -7.94
N LEU A 137 -30.87 11.77 -9.11
CA LEU A 137 -30.68 12.69 -10.24
C LEU A 137 -31.33 14.06 -10.02
N ASN A 138 -32.55 14.11 -9.48
CA ASN A 138 -33.32 15.35 -9.35
C ASN A 138 -33.02 16.16 -8.09
N GLU A 139 -32.62 15.51 -6.99
CA GLU A 139 -32.35 16.21 -5.72
C GLU A 139 -30.85 16.38 -5.49
N LYS A 140 -30.06 15.31 -5.69
CA LYS A 140 -28.60 15.38 -5.48
C LYS A 140 -27.91 15.99 -6.70
N MET A 141 -27.97 15.36 -7.87
CA MET A 141 -27.20 15.83 -9.03
C MET A 141 -27.67 17.21 -9.55
N ALA A 142 -28.97 17.49 -9.53
CA ALA A 142 -29.49 18.80 -9.96
C ALA A 142 -29.14 19.97 -9.03
N SER A 143 -28.67 19.70 -7.80
CA SER A 143 -28.15 20.75 -6.91
C SER A 143 -26.75 21.25 -7.28
N ILE A 144 -26.11 20.62 -8.26
CA ILE A 144 -24.80 21.03 -8.76
C ILE A 144 -25.01 22.03 -9.90
N ASP A 145 -24.50 23.25 -9.75
CA ASP A 145 -24.70 24.36 -10.72
C ASP A 145 -24.25 24.01 -12.15
N THR A 146 -23.19 23.21 -12.28
CA THR A 146 -22.64 22.77 -13.57
C THR A 146 -23.41 21.60 -14.21
N PHE A 147 -24.32 20.97 -13.47
CA PHE A 147 -25.21 19.94 -14.00
C PHE A 147 -26.42 20.60 -14.63
N GLN A 148 -26.66 20.34 -15.92
CA GLN A 148 -27.68 21.05 -16.74
C GLN A 148 -29.13 20.65 -16.39
N GLY A 149 -29.53 20.74 -15.12
CA GLY A 149 -30.86 20.40 -14.59
C GLY A 149 -31.47 19.18 -15.26
N THR A 150 -32.68 19.33 -15.79
CA THR A 150 -33.45 18.26 -16.47
C THR A 150 -32.77 17.73 -17.75
N ARG A 151 -31.95 18.52 -18.46
CA ARG A 151 -31.22 18.06 -19.65
C ARG A 151 -30.08 17.11 -19.27
N GLY A 152 -29.38 17.39 -18.17
CA GLY A 152 -28.39 16.49 -17.60
C GLY A 152 -29.01 15.16 -17.20
N VAL A 153 -30.14 15.21 -16.48
CA VAL A 153 -30.90 14.00 -16.08
C VAL A 153 -31.27 13.14 -17.28
N LEU A 154 -31.86 13.73 -18.32
CA LEU A 154 -32.22 13.03 -19.56
C LEU A 154 -31.02 12.35 -20.22
N ARG A 155 -29.87 13.04 -20.26
CA ARG A 155 -28.65 12.51 -20.88
C ARG A 155 -28.09 11.32 -20.11
N VAL A 156 -28.03 11.41 -18.78
CA VAL A 156 -27.59 10.29 -17.92
C VAL A 156 -28.51 9.09 -18.08
N LEU A 157 -29.83 9.30 -18.05
CA LEU A 157 -30.79 8.20 -18.24
C LEU A 157 -30.65 7.56 -19.62
N ALA A 158 -30.49 8.35 -20.68
CA ALA A 158 -30.27 7.83 -22.02
C ALA A 158 -28.99 6.99 -22.13
N LEU A 159 -27.91 7.38 -21.44
CA LEU A 159 -26.65 6.61 -21.40
C LEU A 159 -26.83 5.27 -20.67
N VAL A 160 -27.54 5.26 -19.54
CA VAL A 160 -27.82 4.03 -18.78
C VAL A 160 -28.66 3.06 -19.61
N VAL A 161 -29.79 3.54 -20.16
CA VAL A 161 -30.68 2.70 -20.99
C VAL A 161 -29.91 2.15 -22.19
N ARG A 162 -29.11 2.98 -22.87
CA ARG A 162 -28.28 2.55 -23.99
C ARG A 162 -27.26 1.49 -23.59
N SER A 163 -26.59 1.63 -22.44
CA SER A 163 -25.61 0.64 -21.98
C SER A 163 -26.28 -0.69 -21.66
N LEU A 164 -27.38 -0.66 -20.88
CA LEU A 164 -28.16 -1.86 -20.55
C LEU A 164 -28.67 -2.58 -21.80
N TRP A 165 -29.20 -1.81 -22.76
CA TRP A 165 -29.68 -2.36 -24.04
C TRP A 165 -28.58 -3.05 -24.84
N LYS A 166 -27.37 -2.46 -24.89
CA LYS A 166 -26.23 -3.04 -25.59
C LYS A 166 -25.68 -4.29 -24.93
N LYS A 167 -25.62 -4.30 -23.60
CA LYS A 167 -25.10 -5.45 -22.83
C LYS A 167 -26.07 -6.62 -22.79
N ASN A 168 -27.34 -6.40 -23.21
CA ASN A 168 -28.43 -7.36 -23.11
C ASN A 168 -28.54 -7.96 -21.69
N SER A 169 -28.26 -7.12 -20.68
CA SER A 169 -28.18 -7.55 -19.28
C SER A 169 -29.57 -7.63 -18.69
N ASN A 170 -30.14 -8.82 -18.68
CA ASN A 170 -31.48 -9.10 -18.15
C ASN A 170 -31.45 -9.33 -16.63
N CYS A 171 -31.03 -8.33 -15.85
CA CYS A 171 -30.61 -8.59 -14.46
C CYS A 171 -31.41 -7.89 -13.36
N ALA A 172 -32.23 -6.88 -13.64
CA ALA A 172 -32.99 -6.19 -12.60
C ALA A 172 -34.39 -5.76 -13.11
N PRO A 173 -35.46 -5.90 -12.30
CA PRO A 173 -36.80 -5.53 -12.75
C PRO A 173 -37.02 -4.02 -12.90
N MET A 174 -36.17 -3.19 -12.26
CA MET A 174 -36.09 -1.75 -12.48
C MET A 174 -34.65 -1.28 -12.69
N ILE A 175 -34.47 -0.06 -13.20
CA ILE A 175 -33.17 0.57 -13.39
C ILE A 175 -32.77 1.33 -12.11
N HIS A 176 -31.63 0.94 -11.51
CA HIS A 176 -31.04 1.51 -10.30
C HIS A 176 -29.82 2.38 -10.60
N THR A 177 -29.39 3.16 -9.60
CA THR A 177 -28.15 3.95 -9.62
C THR A 177 -26.90 3.09 -9.89
N SER A 178 -26.89 1.83 -9.46
CA SER A 178 -25.79 0.87 -9.70
C SER A 178 -25.65 0.43 -11.16
N HIS A 179 -26.64 0.69 -12.02
CA HIS A 179 -26.60 0.32 -13.44
C HIS A 179 -25.90 1.35 -14.32
N LEU A 180 -25.42 2.46 -13.75
CA LEU A 180 -24.55 3.37 -14.48
C LEU A 180 -23.28 2.65 -14.90
N ASP A 181 -22.94 2.76 -16.18
CA ASP A 181 -21.77 2.10 -16.74
C ASP A 181 -20.52 2.94 -16.51
N MET A 182 -19.94 2.80 -15.33
CA MET A 182 -18.74 3.56 -14.96
C MET A 182 -17.49 3.10 -15.70
N SER A 183 -17.54 2.00 -16.46
CA SER A 183 -16.46 1.60 -17.36
C SER A 183 -16.44 2.39 -18.69
N ASP A 184 -17.58 2.98 -19.08
CA ASP A 184 -17.68 3.78 -20.29
C ASP A 184 -17.20 5.22 -20.03
N ALA A 185 -16.11 5.61 -20.70
CA ALA A 185 -15.54 6.94 -20.57
C ALA A 185 -16.53 8.07 -20.87
N ARG A 186 -17.53 7.86 -21.74
CA ARG A 186 -18.57 8.89 -22.00
C ARG A 186 -19.46 9.11 -20.79
N THR A 187 -19.88 8.02 -20.17
CA THR A 187 -20.68 8.02 -18.94
C THR A 187 -19.91 8.68 -17.80
N VAL A 188 -18.64 8.31 -17.61
CA VAL A 188 -17.77 8.92 -16.59
C VAL A 188 -17.57 10.41 -16.83
N ASN A 189 -17.28 10.84 -18.06
CA ASN A 189 -17.10 12.27 -18.38
C ASN A 189 -18.38 13.08 -18.14
N GLU A 190 -19.55 12.52 -18.44
CA GLU A 190 -20.82 13.20 -18.19
C GLU A 190 -21.09 13.37 -16.69
N ILE A 191 -20.76 12.35 -15.88
CA ILE A 191 -21.00 12.39 -14.44
C ILE A 191 -19.93 13.23 -13.75
N LEU A 192 -18.65 12.85 -13.86
CA LEU A 192 -17.55 13.48 -13.12
C LEU A 192 -17.16 14.85 -13.67
N GLY A 193 -17.18 15.02 -15.00
CA GLY A 193 -16.85 16.30 -15.63
C GLY A 193 -17.84 17.41 -15.29
N ARG A 194 -19.07 17.04 -14.90
CA ARG A 194 -20.12 17.99 -14.48
C ARG A 194 -20.22 18.14 -12.97
N THR A 195 -19.70 17.22 -12.16
CA THR A 195 -19.69 17.34 -10.69
C THR A 195 -18.39 17.91 -10.13
N GLY A 196 -17.38 18.17 -10.98
CA GLY A 196 -16.04 18.49 -10.52
C GLY A 196 -15.34 17.31 -9.81
N GLY A 197 -15.87 16.09 -9.96
CA GLY A 197 -15.37 14.87 -9.30
C GLY A 197 -14.19 14.19 -10.00
N GLY A 198 -13.43 14.91 -10.82
CA GLY A 198 -12.30 14.34 -11.56
C GLY A 198 -11.16 13.85 -10.64
N ASP A 199 -11.01 14.44 -9.47
CA ASP A 199 -10.09 14.02 -8.40
C ASP A 199 -10.46 12.66 -7.76
N LEU A 200 -11.69 12.17 -7.94
CA LEU A 200 -12.13 10.83 -7.51
C LEU A 200 -11.92 9.74 -8.57
N LEU A 201 -11.37 10.07 -9.74
CA LEU A 201 -11.00 9.07 -10.76
C LEU A 201 -10.11 7.93 -10.21
N PRO A 202 -9.10 8.19 -9.35
CA PRO A 202 -8.34 7.11 -8.72
C PRO A 202 -9.21 6.15 -7.89
N ALA A 203 -10.17 6.68 -7.12
CA ALA A 203 -11.11 5.86 -6.34
C ALA A 203 -12.04 5.04 -7.24
N LEU A 204 -12.51 5.63 -8.34
CA LEU A 204 -13.33 4.94 -9.33
C LEU A 204 -12.56 3.77 -9.96
N ASN A 205 -11.36 4.04 -10.47
CA ASN A 205 -10.56 3.04 -11.18
C ASN A 205 -10.07 1.93 -10.23
N THR A 206 -9.67 2.28 -9.00
CA THR A 206 -9.10 1.35 -8.02
C THR A 206 -10.14 0.45 -7.39
N ASP A 207 -11.24 1.02 -6.90
CA ASP A 207 -12.16 0.28 -6.07
C ASP A 207 -13.46 -0.10 -6.78
N VAL A 208 -14.02 0.76 -7.65
CA VAL A 208 -15.32 0.53 -8.33
C VAL A 208 -15.15 -0.27 -9.61
N GLY A 209 -14.41 0.25 -10.58
CA GLY A 209 -14.43 -0.22 -11.96
C GLY A 209 -14.71 0.94 -12.89
N GLY A 210 -13.63 1.58 -13.34
CA GLY A 210 -13.63 2.69 -14.27
C GLY A 210 -12.92 2.35 -15.58
N PRO A 211 -12.76 3.34 -16.48
CA PRO A 211 -12.15 3.13 -17.80
C PRO A 211 -10.68 2.68 -17.71
N ASP A 212 -9.95 3.10 -16.68
CA ASP A 212 -8.51 2.81 -16.53
C ASP A 212 -8.23 1.67 -15.53
N THR A 213 -9.27 0.97 -15.05
CA THR A 213 -9.10 -0.13 -14.09
C THR A 213 -8.19 -1.25 -14.59
N SER A 214 -8.14 -1.48 -15.92
CA SER A 214 -7.25 -2.47 -16.52
C SER A 214 -5.75 -2.16 -16.33
N ASN A 215 -5.40 -0.93 -16.00
CA ASN A 215 -4.01 -0.51 -15.80
C ASN A 215 -3.45 -0.89 -14.42
N LEU A 216 -4.31 -1.30 -13.48
CA LEU A 216 -3.89 -1.80 -12.18
C LEU A 216 -3.13 -3.12 -12.33
N VAL A 217 -2.25 -3.44 -11.38
CA VAL A 217 -1.51 -4.74 -11.36
C VAL A 217 -2.46 -5.93 -11.32
N THR A 218 -3.62 -5.77 -10.69
CA THR A 218 -4.68 -6.78 -10.61
C THR A 218 -5.49 -6.91 -11.90
N GLY A 219 -5.42 -5.91 -12.80
CA GLY A 219 -6.25 -5.76 -14.00
C GLY A 219 -7.75 -5.58 -13.71
N ARG A 220 -8.14 -5.44 -12.44
CA ARG A 220 -9.52 -5.38 -11.95
C ARG A 220 -9.61 -4.50 -10.70
N SER A 221 -10.77 -3.88 -10.49
CA SER A 221 -11.04 -3.10 -9.29
C SER A 221 -11.22 -4.01 -8.07
N TYR A 222 -11.10 -3.46 -6.85
CA TYR A 222 -11.35 -4.23 -5.64
C TYR A 222 -12.77 -4.81 -5.56
N ALA A 223 -13.79 -4.08 -6.05
CA ALA A 223 -15.15 -4.61 -6.14
C ALA A 223 -15.24 -5.81 -7.09
N GLN A 224 -14.63 -5.72 -8.28
CA GLN A 224 -14.60 -6.83 -9.24
C GLN A 224 -13.83 -8.06 -8.72
N LEU A 225 -12.77 -7.83 -7.94
CA LEU A 225 -12.04 -8.91 -7.26
C LEU A 225 -12.91 -9.58 -6.19
N ALA A 226 -13.70 -8.82 -5.44
CA ALA A 226 -14.65 -9.35 -4.46
C ALA A 226 -15.77 -10.17 -5.13
N ASP A 227 -16.35 -9.67 -6.22
CA ASP A 227 -17.34 -10.41 -7.02
C ASP A 227 -16.77 -11.73 -7.57
N ARG A 228 -15.51 -11.74 -8.01
CA ARG A 228 -14.86 -12.99 -8.48
C ARG A 228 -14.55 -13.96 -7.35
N LYS A 229 -14.18 -13.45 -6.18
CA LYS A 229 -13.85 -14.26 -5.00
C LYS A 229 -15.10 -14.93 -4.43
N ASN A 230 -16.24 -14.26 -4.48
CA ASN A 230 -17.53 -14.76 -3.99
C ASN A 230 -18.66 -14.43 -5.00
N PRO A 231 -18.79 -15.22 -6.09
CA PRO A 231 -19.77 -14.95 -7.11
C PRO A 231 -21.19 -15.14 -6.60
N HIS A 232 -22.07 -14.19 -6.93
CA HIS A 232 -23.49 -14.31 -6.63
C HIS A 232 -24.11 -15.48 -7.44
N PRO A 233 -25.06 -16.27 -6.88
CA PRO A 233 -25.64 -17.42 -7.58
C PRO A 233 -26.33 -17.07 -8.90
N GLN A 234 -26.90 -15.86 -8.98
CA GLN A 234 -27.53 -15.29 -10.18
C GLN A 234 -26.57 -14.40 -10.99
N GLU A 235 -25.26 -14.47 -10.72
CA GLU A 235 -24.19 -13.74 -11.44
C GLU A 235 -24.29 -12.21 -11.39
N TYR A 236 -25.05 -11.67 -10.43
CA TYR A 236 -25.07 -10.22 -10.19
C TYR A 236 -23.72 -9.75 -9.64
N PRO A 237 -23.16 -8.64 -10.15
CA PRO A 237 -21.95 -8.03 -9.61
C PRO A 237 -22.30 -7.24 -8.34
N LEU A 238 -22.62 -7.97 -7.27
CA LEU A 238 -23.10 -7.46 -5.98
C LEU A 238 -22.15 -6.40 -5.40
N TYR A 239 -20.85 -6.68 -5.40
CA TYR A 239 -19.86 -5.77 -4.80
C TYR A 239 -19.68 -4.52 -5.68
N GLU A 240 -19.65 -4.68 -7.01
CA GLU A 240 -19.61 -3.53 -7.94
C GLU A 240 -20.85 -2.64 -7.80
N TYR A 241 -22.06 -3.23 -7.77
CA TYR A 241 -23.30 -2.48 -7.60
C TYR A 241 -23.35 -1.70 -6.29
N THR A 242 -22.90 -2.34 -5.22
CA THR A 242 -22.86 -1.72 -3.90
C THR A 242 -21.89 -0.55 -3.89
N TRP A 243 -20.66 -0.78 -4.36
CA TRP A 243 -19.62 0.21 -4.28
C TRP A 243 -19.84 1.40 -5.23
N LYS A 244 -20.35 1.13 -6.43
CA LYS A 244 -20.73 2.16 -7.40
C LYS A 244 -21.81 3.10 -6.86
N THR A 245 -22.79 2.56 -6.15
CA THR A 245 -23.84 3.38 -5.52
C THR A 245 -23.24 4.30 -4.47
N VAL A 246 -22.38 3.78 -3.57
CA VAL A 246 -21.68 4.61 -2.58
C VAL A 246 -20.83 5.70 -3.26
N PHE A 247 -20.07 5.33 -4.30
CA PHE A 247 -19.24 6.27 -5.06
C PHE A 247 -20.06 7.41 -5.65
N LEU A 248 -21.18 7.12 -6.33
CA LEU A 248 -22.04 8.13 -6.93
C LEU A 248 -22.65 9.07 -5.89
N HIS A 249 -23.02 8.55 -4.72
CA HIS A 249 -23.49 9.36 -3.60
C HIS A 249 -22.38 10.17 -2.89
N SER A 250 -21.11 9.94 -3.24
CA SER A 250 -19.97 10.73 -2.77
C SER A 250 -19.64 11.92 -3.67
N LEU A 251 -20.30 12.07 -4.82
CA LEU A 251 -20.03 13.14 -5.78
C LEU A 251 -20.68 14.48 -5.43
N VAL A 252 -21.71 14.46 -4.57
CA VAL A 252 -22.54 15.64 -4.25
C VAL A 252 -22.31 16.06 -2.80
N GLY A 253 -22.34 17.37 -2.51
CA GLY A 253 -22.15 17.91 -1.16
C GLY A 253 -20.70 17.86 -0.65
N ARG A 254 -19.73 17.66 -1.55
CA ARG A 254 -18.31 17.45 -1.22
C ARG A 254 -17.64 18.64 -0.53
N ALA A 255 -18.02 19.87 -0.88
CA ALA A 255 -17.43 21.08 -0.32
C ALA A 255 -17.63 21.18 1.21
N GLU A 256 -18.76 20.69 1.71
CA GLU A 256 -19.12 20.68 3.14
C GLU A 256 -18.85 19.31 3.80
N ALA A 257 -18.36 18.33 3.04
CA ALA A 257 -18.18 16.94 3.45
C ALA A 257 -19.39 16.43 4.27
N LEU A 258 -19.15 15.87 5.45
CA LEU A 258 -20.21 15.33 6.32
C LEU A 258 -21.12 16.38 6.96
N GLY A 259 -20.78 17.67 6.84
CA GLY A 259 -21.66 18.78 7.21
C GLY A 259 -22.89 18.86 6.31
N SER A 260 -22.80 18.36 5.07
CA SER A 260 -23.94 18.24 4.17
C SER A 260 -24.63 16.89 4.32
N ASN A 261 -25.95 16.90 4.46
CA ASN A 261 -26.77 15.67 4.41
C ASN A 261 -26.78 15.02 3.02
N LEU A 262 -26.28 15.72 1.99
CA LEU A 262 -26.20 15.21 0.62
C LEU A 262 -24.95 14.36 0.37
N PHE A 263 -23.91 14.50 1.20
CA PHE A 263 -22.65 13.78 1.02
C PHE A 263 -22.67 12.38 1.63
N GLY A 264 -22.29 11.39 0.81
CA GLY A 264 -22.29 9.99 1.20
C GLY A 264 -23.69 9.38 1.27
N ILE A 265 -23.76 8.14 1.79
CA ILE A 265 -25.00 7.37 1.91
C ILE A 265 -25.04 6.59 3.22
N THR A 266 -26.20 6.57 3.88
CA THR A 266 -26.43 5.75 5.08
C THR A 266 -26.58 4.27 4.70
N GLY A 267 -26.39 3.35 5.64
CA GLY A 267 -26.65 1.92 5.39
C GLY A 267 -28.07 1.65 4.91
N GLN A 268 -29.08 2.24 5.57
CA GLN A 268 -30.49 2.07 5.21
C GLN A 268 -30.81 2.62 3.81
N ASP A 269 -30.29 3.80 3.45
CA ASP A 269 -30.50 4.35 2.11
C ASP A 269 -29.72 3.58 1.03
N ALA A 270 -28.56 2.99 1.36
CA ALA A 270 -27.82 2.11 0.46
C ALA A 270 -28.62 0.84 0.18
N PHE A 271 -29.16 0.20 1.22
CA PHE A 271 -30.04 -0.96 1.07
C PHE A 271 -31.23 -0.65 0.17
N LEU A 272 -31.93 0.46 0.42
CA LEU A 272 -33.07 0.87 -0.42
C LEU A 272 -32.65 1.18 -1.86
N SER A 273 -31.44 1.70 -2.09
CA SER A 273 -30.99 2.11 -3.42
C SER A 273 -30.50 0.96 -4.29
N ILE A 274 -30.00 -0.11 -3.68
CA ILE A 274 -29.35 -1.24 -4.37
C ILE A 274 -30.27 -2.47 -4.40
N ALA A 275 -31.11 -2.68 -3.38
CA ALA A 275 -31.92 -3.89 -3.27
C ALA A 275 -33.01 -3.96 -4.33
N PHE A 276 -33.16 -5.14 -4.92
CA PHE A 276 -34.23 -5.51 -5.85
C PHE A 276 -34.59 -7.00 -5.67
N PRO A 277 -35.75 -7.47 -6.15
CA PRO A 277 -36.10 -8.88 -6.09
C PRO A 277 -35.01 -9.79 -6.70
N GLY A 278 -34.35 -10.59 -5.85
CA GLY A 278 -33.18 -11.40 -6.22
C GLY A 278 -31.83 -10.89 -5.67
N LEU A 279 -31.79 -9.65 -5.14
CA LEU A 279 -30.65 -9.05 -4.46
C LEU A 279 -31.14 -8.32 -3.18
N THR A 280 -31.04 -9.00 -2.05
CA THR A 280 -31.68 -8.60 -0.78
C THR A 280 -30.81 -7.67 0.09
N PRO A 281 -31.40 -6.88 1.00
CA PRO A 281 -30.65 -6.03 1.94
C PRO A 281 -29.54 -6.74 2.74
N PRO A 282 -29.72 -7.97 3.27
CA PRO A 282 -28.64 -8.67 3.97
C PRO A 282 -27.41 -8.99 3.09
N GLN A 283 -27.62 -9.24 1.79
CA GLN A 283 -26.53 -9.46 0.84
C GLN A 283 -25.76 -8.16 0.61
N ILE A 284 -26.46 -7.03 0.52
CA ILE A 284 -25.86 -5.70 0.38
C ILE A 284 -25.10 -5.31 1.66
N GLU A 285 -25.61 -5.67 2.83
CA GLU A 285 -24.88 -5.48 4.10
C GLU A 285 -23.57 -6.26 4.12
N THR A 286 -23.60 -7.52 3.66
CA THR A 286 -22.39 -8.33 3.50
C THR A 286 -21.42 -7.68 2.52
N ALA A 287 -21.93 -7.13 1.41
CA ALA A 287 -21.12 -6.41 0.43
C ALA A 287 -20.47 -5.16 1.04
N LEU A 288 -21.23 -4.32 1.76
CA LEU A 288 -20.75 -3.12 2.45
C LEU A 288 -19.62 -3.44 3.44
N ARG A 289 -19.73 -4.56 4.18
CA ARG A 289 -18.68 -5.00 5.11
C ARG A 289 -17.41 -5.46 4.39
N GLU A 290 -17.52 -6.22 3.31
CA GLU A 290 -16.33 -6.66 2.56
C GLU A 290 -15.63 -5.47 1.90
N ILE A 291 -16.38 -4.58 1.24
CA ILE A 291 -15.77 -3.41 0.59
C ILE A 291 -15.18 -2.44 1.61
N ASP A 292 -15.77 -2.30 2.81
CA ASP A 292 -15.15 -1.52 3.89
C ASP A 292 -13.80 -2.10 4.29
N ASN A 293 -13.64 -3.42 4.29
CA ASN A 293 -12.36 -4.07 4.60
C ASN A 293 -11.35 -4.00 3.44
N SER A 294 -11.79 -4.13 2.19
CA SER A 294 -10.90 -4.31 1.03
C SER A 294 -10.59 -3.03 0.25
N ALA A 295 -11.54 -2.09 0.15
CA ALA A 295 -11.40 -0.90 -0.70
C ALA A 295 -10.35 0.07 -0.15
N GLN A 296 -9.62 0.75 -1.04
CA GLN A 296 -8.57 1.70 -0.66
C GLN A 296 -9.15 3.06 -0.24
N TYR A 297 -10.17 3.52 -0.93
CA TYR A 297 -10.73 4.86 -0.82
C TYR A 297 -12.03 4.92 -0.02
N LEU A 298 -12.61 3.79 0.38
CA LEU A 298 -13.83 3.75 1.19
C LEU A 298 -13.61 4.27 2.60
N ARG A 299 -14.52 5.12 3.08
CA ARG A 299 -14.62 5.52 4.48
C ARG A 299 -16.06 5.42 4.98
N PHE A 300 -16.18 5.07 6.25
CA PHE A 300 -17.42 5.09 7.01
C PHE A 300 -17.26 6.00 8.23
N HIS A 301 -17.99 7.11 8.27
CA HIS A 301 -17.96 8.04 9.39
C HIS A 301 -19.34 8.67 9.59
N GLN A 302 -19.73 8.93 10.85
CA GLN A 302 -21.04 9.48 11.23
C GLN A 302 -22.22 8.74 10.57
N GLY A 303 -22.13 7.41 10.44
CA GLY A 303 -23.20 6.57 9.89
C GLY A 303 -23.33 6.61 8.36
N ARG A 304 -22.38 7.22 7.64
CA ARG A 304 -22.40 7.32 6.17
C ARG A 304 -21.14 6.73 5.54
N TYR A 305 -21.35 6.00 4.45
CA TYR A 305 -20.30 5.52 3.55
C TYR A 305 -20.04 6.55 2.46
N TYR A 306 -18.76 6.77 2.13
CA TYR A 306 -18.34 7.65 1.04
C TYR A 306 -16.95 7.29 0.49
N ALA A 307 -16.66 7.75 -0.72
CA ALA A 307 -15.34 7.71 -1.32
C ALA A 307 -14.50 8.92 -0.85
N SER A 308 -13.37 8.63 -0.23
CA SER A 308 -12.37 9.62 0.18
C SER A 308 -11.41 9.93 -0.96
N LEU A 309 -10.69 11.06 -0.87
CA LEU A 309 -9.55 11.37 -1.72
C LEU A 309 -8.25 10.71 -1.23
N GLU A 310 -8.24 10.27 0.02
CA GLU A 310 -7.06 9.70 0.65
C GLU A 310 -7.12 8.16 0.62
N PRO A 311 -6.21 7.50 -0.13
CA PRO A 311 -6.17 6.04 -0.13
C PRO A 311 -5.61 5.50 1.19
N SER A 312 -6.04 4.30 1.55
CA SER A 312 -5.51 3.58 2.71
C SER A 312 -4.19 2.90 2.38
N VAL A 313 -3.07 3.59 2.63
CA VAL A 313 -1.70 3.06 2.40
C VAL A 313 -1.51 1.68 3.07
N ASN A 314 -2.06 1.48 4.27
CA ASN A 314 -1.95 0.22 4.99
C ASN A 314 -2.66 -0.95 4.29
N ARG A 315 -3.82 -0.72 3.66
CA ARG A 315 -4.54 -1.75 2.89
C ARG A 315 -3.78 -2.11 1.61
N ALA A 316 -3.21 -1.12 0.92
CA ALA A 316 -2.34 -1.36 -0.22
C ALA A 316 -1.09 -2.17 0.17
N LEU A 317 -0.40 -1.79 1.25
CA LEU A 317 0.75 -2.55 1.78
C LEU A 317 0.36 -3.99 2.17
N GLY A 318 -0.82 -4.18 2.79
CA GLY A 318 -1.37 -5.51 3.09
C GLY A 318 -1.52 -6.38 1.84
N THR A 319 -2.13 -5.82 0.78
CA THR A 319 -2.30 -6.50 -0.51
C THR A 319 -0.94 -6.87 -1.12
N ILE A 320 0.02 -5.93 -1.12
CA ILE A 320 1.34 -6.19 -1.69
C ILE A 320 2.05 -7.31 -0.93
N ARG A 321 2.03 -7.30 0.41
CA ARG A 321 2.63 -8.36 1.25
C ARG A 321 2.08 -9.74 0.91
N GLY A 322 0.75 -9.87 0.77
CA GLY A 322 0.11 -11.13 0.41
C GLY A 322 0.45 -11.63 -1.00
N SER A 323 0.96 -10.76 -1.88
CA SER A 323 1.39 -11.11 -3.24
C SER A 323 2.89 -11.38 -3.39
N LEU A 324 3.68 -11.24 -2.31
CA LEU A 324 5.13 -11.49 -2.36
C LEU A 324 5.40 -12.99 -2.44
N ARG A 325 6.36 -13.37 -3.29
CA ARG A 325 6.89 -14.74 -3.35
C ARG A 325 8.00 -14.90 -2.31
N SER A 326 8.11 -16.09 -1.71
CA SER A 326 9.14 -16.43 -0.71
C SER A 326 10.56 -16.14 -1.22
N GLU A 327 10.85 -16.48 -2.48
CA GLU A 327 12.15 -16.19 -3.14
C GLU A 327 12.56 -14.71 -3.02
N GLN A 328 11.61 -13.77 -3.16
CA GLN A 328 11.91 -12.34 -3.06
C GLN A 328 12.30 -11.93 -1.65
N VAL A 329 11.73 -12.60 -0.66
CA VAL A 329 11.97 -12.39 0.77
C VAL A 329 13.33 -12.96 1.14
N ASP A 330 13.62 -14.19 0.71
CA ASP A 330 14.90 -14.87 0.93
C ASP A 330 16.07 -14.09 0.31
N ASP A 331 15.90 -13.61 -0.93
CA ASP A 331 16.89 -12.74 -1.61
C ASP A 331 17.16 -11.46 -0.80
N LEU A 332 16.12 -10.85 -0.24
CA LEU A 332 16.28 -9.65 0.57
C LEU A 332 17.03 -9.96 1.87
N LEU A 333 16.68 -11.05 2.56
CA LEU A 333 17.34 -11.47 3.80
C LEU A 333 18.82 -11.79 3.55
N ALA A 334 19.14 -12.57 2.52
CA ALA A 334 20.52 -12.87 2.13
C ALA A 334 21.31 -11.60 1.77
N SER A 335 20.71 -10.68 1.00
CA SER A 335 21.35 -9.40 0.67
C SER A 335 21.57 -8.50 1.89
N THR A 336 20.73 -8.64 2.93
CA THR A 336 20.86 -7.90 4.18
C THR A 336 21.92 -8.54 5.08
N ALA A 337 22.00 -9.86 5.12
CA ALA A 337 23.05 -10.60 5.83
C ALA A 337 24.45 -10.21 5.33
N ARG A 338 24.63 -10.03 4.02
CA ARG A 338 25.88 -9.53 3.43
C ARG A 338 26.28 -8.11 3.87
N LYS A 339 25.38 -7.35 4.49
CA LYS A 339 25.66 -6.00 5.02
C LYS A 339 26.05 -6.01 6.50
N VAL A 340 25.88 -7.14 7.21
CA VAL A 340 26.19 -7.26 8.64
C VAL A 340 27.66 -7.03 8.91
N VAL A 341 28.53 -7.58 8.06
CA VAL A 341 29.99 -7.40 8.11
C VAL A 341 30.47 -7.08 6.70
N LYS A 342 31.34 -6.08 6.51
CA LYS A 342 31.88 -5.77 5.18
C LYS A 342 33.09 -6.65 4.85
N ARG A 343 33.31 -6.90 3.56
CA ARG A 343 34.38 -7.81 3.06
C ARG A 343 35.81 -7.45 3.47
N GLU A 344 36.10 -6.16 3.69
CA GLU A 344 37.46 -5.64 3.88
C GLU A 344 37.73 -5.03 5.26
N GLU A 345 36.90 -5.32 6.27
CA GLU A 345 37.12 -4.77 7.61
C GLU A 345 38.17 -5.58 8.41
N GLY A 346 39.33 -4.96 8.63
CA GLY A 346 40.22 -5.28 9.74
C GLY A 346 41.00 -6.60 9.63
N THR A 347 40.89 -7.40 10.70
CA THR A 347 41.72 -8.60 10.98
C THR A 347 41.33 -9.80 10.13
N PHE A 348 40.07 -9.87 9.68
CA PHE A 348 39.52 -11.05 9.01
C PHE A 348 39.36 -10.84 7.50
N GLN A 349 39.53 -11.92 6.74
CA GLN A 349 38.97 -12.05 5.40
C GLN A 349 37.53 -12.56 5.53
N VAL A 350 36.54 -11.76 5.13
CA VAL A 350 35.13 -12.10 5.35
C VAL A 350 34.55 -12.79 4.12
N ILE A 351 33.95 -13.97 4.32
CA ILE A 351 33.23 -14.74 3.30
C ILE A 351 31.76 -14.80 3.70
N HIS A 352 30.86 -14.49 2.78
CA HIS A 352 29.41 -14.54 3.02
C HIS A 352 28.81 -15.80 2.43
N ASP A 353 27.54 -16.06 2.79
CA ASP A 353 26.71 -17.12 2.22
C ASP A 353 27.39 -18.51 2.35
N VAL A 354 28.03 -18.73 3.50
CA VAL A 354 28.75 -19.97 3.79
C VAL A 354 27.75 -21.03 4.27
N SER A 355 27.66 -22.14 3.54
CA SER A 355 26.82 -23.29 3.92
C SER A 355 27.59 -24.61 3.93
N ALA A 356 28.76 -24.66 3.29
CA ALA A 356 29.60 -25.86 3.21
C ALA A 356 31.09 -25.55 3.47
N PRO A 357 31.89 -26.51 3.98
CA PRO A 357 33.30 -26.31 4.28
C PRO A 357 34.17 -25.80 3.10
N GLU A 358 33.87 -26.23 1.88
CA GLU A 358 34.54 -25.82 0.64
C GLU A 358 34.34 -24.34 0.29
N HIS A 359 33.32 -23.67 0.84
CA HIS A 359 33.13 -22.23 0.63
C HIS A 359 34.22 -21.39 1.32
N ILE A 360 34.89 -21.97 2.32
CA ILE A 360 35.97 -21.30 3.05
C ILE A 360 37.32 -21.69 2.43
N PRO A 361 38.07 -20.74 1.84
CA PRO A 361 39.37 -21.02 1.27
C PRO A 361 40.35 -21.52 2.34
N ASP A 362 41.27 -22.41 1.94
CA ASP A 362 42.38 -22.87 2.79
C ASP A 362 43.67 -22.15 2.38
N LYS A 363 44.67 -22.15 3.26
CA LYS A 363 45.97 -21.49 3.05
C LYS A 363 45.89 -19.97 2.84
N THR A 364 44.98 -19.30 3.54
CA THR A 364 44.85 -17.85 3.50
C THR A 364 45.93 -17.16 4.34
N GLU A 365 46.28 -15.92 3.97
CA GLU A 365 47.21 -15.08 4.74
C GLU A 365 46.58 -14.48 6.00
N LYS A 366 45.27 -14.21 5.96
CA LYS A 366 44.49 -13.67 7.07
C LYS A 366 43.50 -14.73 7.60
N PRO A 367 43.14 -14.67 8.89
CA PRO A 367 42.04 -15.47 9.43
C PRO A 367 40.76 -15.21 8.62
N VAL A 368 40.00 -16.27 8.33
CA VAL A 368 38.76 -16.19 7.57
C VAL A 368 37.56 -16.17 8.51
N LEU A 369 36.69 -15.19 8.35
CA LEU A 369 35.38 -15.14 9.01
C LEU A 369 34.30 -15.52 8.01
N GLY A 370 33.78 -16.73 8.11
CA GLY A 370 32.65 -17.22 7.32
C GLY A 370 31.31 -16.85 7.98
N LEU A 371 30.51 -16.02 7.32
CA LEU A 371 29.12 -15.76 7.71
C LEU A 371 28.26 -16.90 7.18
N ILE A 372 27.69 -17.67 8.10
CA ILE A 372 26.83 -18.80 7.77
C ILE A 372 25.52 -18.30 7.16
N ALA A 373 25.12 -18.90 6.05
CA ALA A 373 23.91 -18.52 5.35
C ALA A 373 22.65 -18.71 6.24
N LEU A 374 21.67 -17.80 6.11
CA LEU A 374 20.45 -17.82 6.93
C LEU A 374 19.54 -19.02 6.61
N ASP A 375 19.65 -19.58 5.42
CA ASP A 375 18.93 -20.74 4.92
C ASP A 375 19.62 -22.08 5.24
N ALA A 376 20.77 -22.04 5.91
CA ALA A 376 21.41 -23.26 6.41
C ALA A 376 20.59 -23.83 7.58
N ASP A 377 20.02 -25.03 7.44
CA ASP A 377 19.27 -25.68 8.53
C ASP A 377 20.21 -26.09 9.69
N GLN A 378 21.33 -26.70 9.33
CA GLN A 378 22.32 -27.22 10.27
C GLN A 378 23.74 -27.12 9.71
N ILE A 379 24.69 -26.84 10.59
CA ILE A 379 26.13 -26.89 10.31
C ILE A 379 26.85 -27.76 11.34
N ILE A 380 28.00 -28.31 10.97
CA ILE A 380 28.93 -28.97 11.91
C ILE A 380 30.23 -28.18 11.89
N ALA A 381 30.42 -27.28 12.86
CA ALA A 381 31.56 -26.35 12.89
C ALA A 381 32.94 -27.06 12.78
N GLU A 382 33.08 -28.24 13.39
CA GLU A 382 34.30 -29.06 13.30
C GLU A 382 34.65 -29.43 11.83
N GLN A 383 33.66 -29.65 10.95
CA GLN A 383 33.91 -29.97 9.55
C GLN A 383 34.49 -28.79 8.78
N PHE A 384 34.06 -27.57 9.08
CA PHE A 384 34.60 -26.35 8.47
C PHE A 384 36.06 -26.13 8.87
N VAL A 385 36.43 -26.49 10.11
CA VAL A 385 37.80 -26.38 10.63
C VAL A 385 38.71 -27.51 10.13
N THR A 386 38.18 -28.72 9.97
CA THR A 386 38.96 -29.91 9.58
C THR A 386 39.08 -30.15 8.09
N THR A 387 38.12 -29.68 7.28
CA THR A 387 38.04 -29.99 5.85
C THR A 387 37.91 -28.72 5.00
N ALA A 388 38.49 -28.77 3.80
CA ALA A 388 38.37 -27.73 2.77
C ALA A 388 37.57 -28.23 1.56
N GLY A 389 36.67 -29.19 1.80
CA GLY A 389 35.87 -29.90 0.81
C GLY A 389 35.99 -31.43 0.93
N PRO A 390 35.26 -32.17 0.08
CA PRO A 390 35.22 -33.63 0.13
C PRO A 390 36.61 -34.25 0.01
N ASN A 391 36.97 -35.12 0.95
CA ASN A 391 38.28 -35.80 1.03
C ASN A 391 39.51 -34.87 1.03
N ARG A 392 39.34 -33.59 1.39
CA ARG A 392 40.43 -32.62 1.44
C ARG A 392 40.62 -32.11 2.88
N PRO A 393 41.63 -32.60 3.63
CA PRO A 393 41.92 -32.07 4.95
C PRO A 393 42.38 -30.61 4.83
N ARG A 394 41.86 -29.77 5.72
CA ARG A 394 42.27 -28.37 5.85
C ARG A 394 43.62 -28.30 6.54
N ILE A 395 44.53 -27.49 6.02
CA ILE A 395 45.88 -27.33 6.56
C ILE A 395 45.89 -26.16 7.55
N HIS A 396 45.39 -24.98 7.17
CA HIS A 396 45.33 -23.81 8.05
C HIS A 396 44.10 -23.85 8.96
N GLN A 397 44.02 -24.88 9.80
CA GLN A 397 42.85 -25.14 10.65
C GLN A 397 42.62 -24.04 11.71
N ASN A 398 43.67 -23.36 12.15
CA ASN A 398 43.58 -22.30 13.17
C ASN A 398 43.03 -20.97 12.61
N MET A 399 42.79 -20.90 11.29
CA MET A 399 42.43 -19.66 10.59
C MET A 399 40.94 -19.58 10.26
N VAL A 400 40.10 -20.50 10.77
CA VAL A 400 38.67 -20.57 10.42
C VAL A 400 37.80 -20.12 11.59
N PHE A 401 37.01 -19.07 11.34
CA PHE A 401 36.02 -18.51 12.26
C PHE A 401 34.67 -18.51 11.56
N LEU A 402 33.62 -18.93 12.25
CA LEU A 402 32.26 -18.95 11.73
C LEU A 402 31.39 -18.02 12.54
N LEU A 403 30.71 -17.10 11.86
CA LEU A 403 29.64 -16.30 12.46
C LEU A 403 28.31 -16.99 12.13
N VAL A 404 27.69 -17.55 13.16
CA VAL A 404 26.55 -18.46 13.06
C VAL A 404 25.28 -17.75 13.55
N PRO A 405 24.22 -17.72 12.74
CA PRO A 405 22.92 -17.23 13.18
C PRO A 405 22.33 -18.12 14.28
N LYS A 406 21.56 -17.54 15.20
CA LYS A 406 20.82 -18.26 16.24
C LYS A 406 19.73 -19.19 15.70
N ILE A 407 19.34 -18.99 14.44
CA ILE A 407 18.36 -19.79 13.71
C ILE A 407 18.97 -21.05 13.08
N VAL A 408 20.30 -21.18 13.07
CA VAL A 408 21.01 -22.32 12.47
C VAL A 408 21.46 -23.28 13.57
N ARG A 409 21.19 -24.58 13.39
CA ARG A 409 21.61 -25.60 14.36
C ARG A 409 23.10 -25.92 14.21
N GLU A 410 23.80 -26.03 15.33
CA GLU A 410 25.19 -26.43 15.36
C GLU A 410 25.34 -27.86 15.90
N GLY A 411 25.83 -28.77 15.06
CA GLY A 411 26.07 -30.17 15.39
C GLY A 411 24.80 -30.91 15.82
N SER A 412 24.95 -32.04 16.50
CA SER A 412 23.83 -32.84 17.01
C SER A 412 23.16 -32.25 18.27
N ARG A 413 23.39 -30.97 18.57
CA ARG A 413 22.86 -30.31 19.76
C ARG A 413 21.34 -30.20 19.61
N VAL A 414 20.60 -30.91 20.46
CA VAL A 414 19.15 -30.78 20.54
C VAL A 414 18.87 -29.41 21.14
N TRP A 415 18.11 -28.59 20.42
CA TRP A 415 17.58 -27.36 20.99
C TRP A 415 16.63 -27.70 22.13
N ASP A 416 16.78 -27.03 23.26
CA ASP A 416 15.72 -27.00 24.25
C ASP A 416 14.51 -26.22 23.72
N THR A 417 13.40 -26.36 24.41
CA THR A 417 12.14 -25.72 24.02
C THR A 417 12.29 -24.20 23.90
N GLU A 418 13.06 -23.58 24.79
CA GLU A 418 13.23 -22.14 24.82
C GLU A 418 14.03 -21.63 23.61
N THR A 419 15.16 -22.26 23.28
CA THR A 419 15.98 -21.94 22.11
C THR A 419 15.19 -22.11 20.82
N ALA A 420 14.39 -23.18 20.71
CA ALA A 420 13.57 -23.41 19.53
C ALA A 420 12.49 -22.31 19.35
N ILE A 421 11.89 -21.84 20.45
CA ILE A 421 10.93 -20.72 20.43
C ILE A 421 11.64 -19.43 20.01
N GLN A 422 12.79 -19.10 20.61
CA GLN A 422 13.54 -17.89 20.30
C GLN A 422 14.01 -17.85 18.83
N ALA A 423 14.49 -18.98 18.31
CA ALA A 423 14.88 -19.10 16.90
C ALA A 423 13.69 -18.87 15.96
N LYS A 424 12.53 -19.47 16.28
CA LYS A 424 11.30 -19.29 15.49
C LYS A 424 10.79 -17.85 15.55
N ASP A 425 10.84 -17.21 16.71
CA ASP A 425 10.43 -15.81 16.87
C ASP A 425 11.36 -14.86 16.10
N MET A 426 12.66 -15.14 16.10
CA MET A 426 13.63 -14.39 15.30
C MET A 426 13.35 -14.52 13.80
N LEU A 427 13.11 -15.75 13.31
CA LEU A 427 12.72 -16.01 11.92
C LEU A 427 11.45 -15.23 11.54
N ASN A 428 10.38 -15.35 12.34
CA ASN A 428 9.12 -14.66 12.09
C ASN A 428 9.29 -13.14 12.07
N ARG A 429 10.13 -12.59 12.94
CA ARG A 429 10.42 -11.15 13.00
C ARG A 429 11.18 -10.68 11.77
N MET A 430 12.21 -11.41 11.35
CA MET A 430 12.98 -11.12 10.13
C MET A 430 12.07 -11.19 8.89
N ASP A 431 11.27 -12.23 8.79
CA ASP A 431 10.32 -12.45 7.69
C ASP A 431 9.28 -11.33 7.61
N ALA A 432 8.65 -10.97 8.73
CA ALA A 432 7.67 -9.88 8.78
C ALA A 432 8.27 -8.52 8.39
N LEU A 433 9.51 -8.23 8.83
CA LEU A 433 10.22 -7.01 8.45
C LEU A 433 10.59 -7.01 6.96
N ALA A 434 11.07 -8.14 6.43
CA ALA A 434 11.42 -8.27 5.02
C ALA A 434 10.19 -8.11 4.12
N HIS A 435 9.06 -8.73 4.45
CA HIS A 435 7.77 -8.52 3.77
C HIS A 435 7.37 -7.04 3.80
N THR A 436 7.51 -6.37 4.95
CA THR A 436 7.17 -4.96 5.10
C THR A 436 8.05 -4.07 4.23
N VAL A 437 9.38 -4.26 4.27
CA VAL A 437 10.34 -3.50 3.47
C VAL A 437 10.12 -3.70 1.98
N LEU A 438 9.92 -4.95 1.53
CA LEU A 438 9.63 -5.23 0.11
C LEU A 438 8.32 -4.59 -0.34
N ALA A 439 7.27 -4.69 0.47
CA ALA A 439 5.99 -4.09 0.15
C ALA A 439 6.10 -2.57 0.03
N MET A 440 6.81 -1.93 0.96
CA MET A 440 7.04 -0.49 0.91
C MET A 440 7.90 -0.08 -0.30
N ARG A 441 8.96 -0.83 -0.64
CA ARG A 441 9.78 -0.58 -1.84
C ARG A 441 8.99 -0.71 -3.13
N LYS A 442 8.15 -1.76 -3.25
CA LYS A 442 7.28 -1.95 -4.43
C LYS A 442 6.27 -0.82 -4.55
N LEU A 443 5.62 -0.45 -3.44
CA LEU A 443 4.66 0.65 -3.43
C LEU A 443 5.32 1.98 -3.81
N ARG A 444 6.51 2.29 -3.28
CA ARG A 444 7.25 3.52 -3.63
C ARG A 444 7.60 3.57 -5.11
N LYS A 445 7.97 2.44 -5.71
CA LYS A 445 8.42 2.38 -7.10
C LYS A 445 7.27 2.61 -8.08
N GLN A 446 6.09 2.08 -7.79
CA GLN A 446 4.92 2.13 -8.68
C GLN A 446 3.63 2.33 -7.86
N PRO A 447 3.41 3.52 -7.28
CA PRO A 447 2.25 3.75 -6.42
C PRO A 447 0.93 3.73 -7.20
N GLU A 448 0.92 4.23 -8.44
CA GLU A 448 -0.27 4.31 -9.30
C GLU A 448 -0.82 2.93 -9.65
N ASN A 449 0.05 1.93 -9.80
CA ASN A 449 -0.30 0.53 -10.05
C ASN A 449 -1.16 -0.10 -8.94
N TYR A 450 -1.12 0.50 -7.75
CA TYR A 450 -1.89 0.10 -6.57
C TYR A 450 -2.97 1.13 -6.22
N GLY A 451 -3.28 2.06 -7.13
CA GLY A 451 -4.29 3.07 -6.91
C GLY A 451 -3.90 4.10 -5.86
N ILE A 452 -2.62 4.48 -5.78
CA ILE A 452 -2.14 5.52 -4.87
C ILE A 452 -1.42 6.59 -5.67
N ASN A 453 -1.79 7.86 -5.47
CA ASN A 453 -1.06 8.98 -6.06
C ASN A 453 0.27 9.20 -5.32
N LEU A 454 1.36 9.42 -6.06
CA LEU A 454 2.69 9.63 -5.50
C LEU A 454 2.75 10.80 -4.50
N ALA A 455 2.10 11.93 -4.78
CA ALA A 455 2.10 13.09 -3.87
C ALA A 455 1.48 12.71 -2.51
N LYS A 456 0.35 12.00 -2.54
CA LYS A 456 -0.34 11.49 -1.35
C LYS A 456 0.47 10.45 -0.58
N LEU A 457 1.29 9.67 -1.27
CA LEU A 457 2.21 8.74 -0.62
C LEU A 457 3.30 9.50 0.16
N LEU A 458 3.87 10.55 -0.44
CA LEU A 458 4.97 11.33 0.14
C LEU A 458 4.54 12.20 1.33
N GLU A 459 3.30 12.71 1.35
CA GLU A 459 2.72 13.46 2.49
C GLU A 459 2.80 12.71 3.82
N ASN A 460 2.85 11.37 3.80
CA ASN A 460 2.76 10.52 4.99
C ASN A 460 4.12 10.11 5.59
N GLU A 461 5.16 10.93 5.40
CA GLU A 461 6.55 10.63 5.82
C GLU A 461 7.02 9.25 5.37
N PHE A 462 6.51 8.78 4.23
CA PHE A 462 6.65 7.39 3.81
C PHE A 462 8.12 6.98 3.64
N ASP A 463 8.94 7.88 3.12
CA ASP A 463 10.38 7.64 2.96
C ASP A 463 11.14 7.56 4.28
N HIS A 464 10.73 8.35 5.28
CA HIS A 464 11.31 8.27 6.62
C HIS A 464 10.99 6.90 7.24
N ARG A 465 9.71 6.52 7.22
CA ARG A 465 9.26 5.20 7.69
C ARG A 465 9.92 4.05 6.94
N LEU A 466 10.13 4.18 5.62
CA LEU A 466 10.83 3.17 4.83
C LEU A 466 12.27 2.99 5.33
N LYS A 467 13.02 4.08 5.50
CA LYS A 467 14.40 4.04 6.02
C LYS A 467 14.46 3.43 7.42
N GLU A 468 13.54 3.81 8.30
CA GLU A 468 13.42 3.24 9.65
C GLU A 468 13.23 1.72 9.60
N ARG A 469 12.33 1.22 8.73
CA ARG A 469 12.09 -0.22 8.57
C ARG A 469 13.25 -0.96 7.92
N GLU A 470 13.95 -0.33 6.98
CA GLU A 470 15.17 -0.89 6.40
C GLU A 470 16.28 -1.01 7.45
N MET A 471 16.45 0.00 8.31
CA MET A 471 17.40 -0.05 9.42
C MET A 471 17.01 -1.11 10.43
N ALA A 472 15.73 -1.19 10.80
CA ALA A 472 15.21 -2.22 11.70
C ALA A 472 15.46 -3.64 11.16
N LEU A 473 15.35 -3.85 9.85
CA LEU A 473 15.68 -5.13 9.20
C LEU A 473 17.17 -5.44 9.33
N ILE A 474 18.05 -4.47 9.03
CA ILE A 474 19.51 -4.64 9.19
C ILE A 474 19.85 -4.98 10.64
N THR A 475 19.35 -4.19 11.60
CA THR A 475 19.53 -4.42 13.04
C THR A 475 19.08 -5.82 13.46
N THR A 476 17.90 -6.26 13.02
CA THR A 476 17.36 -7.58 13.38
C THR A 476 18.19 -8.71 12.76
N VAL A 477 18.61 -8.58 11.50
CA VAL A 477 19.48 -9.56 10.84
C VAL A 477 20.85 -9.61 11.53
N THR A 478 21.42 -8.47 11.92
CA THR A 478 22.67 -8.41 12.69
C THR A 478 22.54 -9.12 14.04
N GLN A 479 21.46 -8.85 14.79
CA GLN A 479 21.15 -9.52 16.07
C GLN A 479 20.90 -11.02 15.93
N CYS A 480 20.57 -11.50 14.73
CA CYS A 480 20.42 -12.92 14.46
C CYS A 480 21.78 -13.64 14.55
N TYR A 481 22.86 -13.00 14.11
CA TYR A 481 24.22 -13.51 14.20
C TYR A 481 24.79 -13.31 15.60
N ASP A 482 24.69 -14.34 16.44
CA ASP A 482 25.14 -14.30 17.83
C ASP A 482 26.19 -15.35 18.18
N GLY A 483 26.39 -16.38 17.36
CA GLY A 483 27.35 -17.44 17.63
C GLY A 483 28.66 -17.21 16.90
N LEU A 484 29.77 -17.15 17.61
CA LEU A 484 31.10 -17.26 17.03
C LEU A 484 31.66 -18.65 17.30
N CYS A 485 31.89 -19.44 16.25
CA CYS A 485 32.55 -20.75 16.34
C CYS A 485 33.98 -20.66 15.82
N PHE A 486 34.95 -21.16 16.59
CA PHE A 486 36.36 -21.10 16.24
C PHE A 486 37.18 -22.20 16.97
N PRO A 487 38.34 -22.60 16.43
CA PRO A 487 39.27 -23.47 17.16
C PRO A 487 39.87 -22.72 18.34
N SER A 488 39.67 -23.24 19.55
CA SER A 488 40.23 -22.67 20.78
C SER A 488 41.58 -23.30 21.13
N ALA A 489 42.38 -22.59 21.93
CA ALA A 489 43.57 -23.07 22.60
C ALA A 489 43.41 -24.44 23.33
N SER A 490 42.19 -24.82 23.69
CA SER A 490 41.83 -26.16 24.20
C SER A 490 42.07 -27.30 23.19
N GLY A 491 42.14 -26.98 21.90
CA GLY A 491 42.24 -27.91 20.79
C GLY A 491 40.88 -28.37 20.22
N GLN A 492 39.77 -27.93 20.83
CA GLN A 492 38.41 -28.18 20.36
C GLN A 492 37.84 -26.93 19.66
N VAL A 493 36.88 -27.14 18.76
CA VAL A 493 36.06 -26.06 18.24
C VAL A 493 35.01 -25.68 19.28
N VAL A 494 35.00 -24.41 19.66
CA VAL A 494 34.09 -23.87 20.67
C VAL A 494 33.14 -22.87 20.04
N ARG A 495 31.90 -22.81 20.55
CA ARG A 495 30.95 -21.74 20.28
C ARG A 495 30.93 -20.77 21.44
N LYS A 496 31.04 -19.47 21.15
CA LYS A 496 30.86 -18.39 22.12
C LYS A 496 29.79 -17.44 21.62
N GLU A 497 28.98 -16.94 22.53
CA GLU A 497 27.96 -15.94 22.19
C GLU A 497 28.59 -14.54 22.12
N ILE A 498 28.16 -13.75 21.13
CA ILE A 498 28.54 -12.35 20.97
C ILE A 498 27.28 -11.48 20.97
N SER A 499 27.37 -10.32 21.62
CA SER A 499 26.30 -9.33 21.59
C SER A 499 26.49 -8.42 20.39
N THR A 500 25.86 -8.75 19.28
CA THR A 500 25.87 -7.91 18.09
C THR A 500 24.90 -6.74 18.28
N GLY A 501 25.44 -5.63 18.81
CA GLY A 501 24.72 -4.37 18.95
C GLY A 501 24.24 -3.85 17.59
N GLY A 502 22.97 -4.09 17.28
CA GLY A 502 22.39 -3.69 16.01
C GLY A 502 22.12 -2.19 16.00
N GLY A 503 23.00 -1.42 15.34
CA GLY A 503 22.76 -0.07 14.84
C GLY A 503 22.44 1.01 15.89
N GLU A 504 23.39 1.93 16.06
CA GLU A 504 23.37 3.25 16.76
C GLU A 504 24.30 3.37 17.98
N GLY A 505 24.80 2.25 18.53
CA GLY A 505 25.67 2.22 19.73
C GLY A 505 27.19 2.06 19.50
N GLY A 506 27.67 2.03 18.25
CA GLY A 506 29.07 2.35 17.94
C GLY A 506 30.16 1.27 18.10
N ALA A 507 29.83 -0.03 18.20
CA ALA A 507 30.83 -1.09 17.99
C ALA A 507 30.41 -2.04 16.85
N SER A 508 31.28 -2.22 15.87
CA SER A 508 31.07 -3.16 14.76
C SER A 508 31.09 -4.62 15.25
N VAL A 509 30.43 -5.54 14.55
CA VAL A 509 30.46 -6.98 14.84
C VAL A 509 31.91 -7.49 14.97
N ILE A 510 32.82 -6.97 14.15
CA ILE A 510 34.25 -7.32 14.18
C ILE A 510 34.94 -6.85 15.47
N GLU A 511 34.61 -5.67 15.98
CA GLU A 511 35.18 -5.19 17.25
C GLU A 511 34.74 -6.05 18.43
N GLU A 512 33.49 -6.52 18.42
CA GLU A 512 33.00 -7.43 19.46
C GLU A 512 33.67 -8.81 19.36
N ILE A 513 33.84 -9.34 18.15
CA ILE A 513 34.63 -10.57 17.92
C ILE A 513 36.06 -10.39 18.44
N ARG A 514 36.71 -9.26 18.12
CA ARG A 514 38.08 -8.96 18.58
C ARG A 514 38.16 -8.86 20.10
N ARG A 515 37.18 -8.21 20.73
CA ARG A 515 37.08 -8.09 22.20
C ARG A 515 36.97 -9.46 22.85
N LEU A 516 36.06 -10.32 22.35
CA LEU A 516 35.87 -11.69 22.82
C LEU A 516 37.15 -12.51 22.70
N LEU A 517 37.79 -12.52 21.52
CA LEU A 517 39.01 -13.29 21.29
C LEU A 517 40.18 -12.79 22.15
N LYS A 518 40.27 -11.47 22.40
CA LYS A 518 41.27 -10.90 23.31
C LYS A 518 41.03 -11.33 24.75
N SER A 519 39.78 -11.31 25.24
CA SER A 519 39.47 -11.72 26.62
C SER A 519 39.70 -13.20 26.87
N GLU A 520 39.52 -14.05 25.85
CA GLU A 520 39.77 -15.49 25.95
C GLU A 520 41.25 -15.86 25.73
N GLY A 521 42.12 -14.89 25.39
CA GLY A 521 43.55 -15.11 25.13
C GLY A 521 43.83 -15.81 23.79
N GLU A 522 42.88 -15.78 22.87
CA GLU A 522 42.91 -16.45 21.57
C GLU A 522 43.43 -15.52 20.46
N LEU A 523 43.51 -14.21 20.71
CA LEU A 523 44.05 -13.20 19.79
C LEU A 523 45.22 -12.45 20.43
N ILE A 524 46.38 -12.47 19.78
CA ILE A 524 47.51 -11.60 20.14
C ILE A 524 47.42 -10.31 19.33
N THR A 525 47.15 -9.21 20.03
CA THR A 525 47.14 -7.86 19.47
C THR A 525 48.50 -7.19 19.57
N SER A 526 48.67 -6.09 18.85
CA SER A 526 49.94 -5.34 18.79
C SER A 526 50.48 -4.90 20.16
N ASP A 527 49.60 -4.54 21.10
CA ASP A 527 49.95 -4.18 22.49
C ASP A 527 50.44 -5.38 23.30
N MET A 528 49.90 -6.58 23.05
CA MET A 528 50.28 -7.80 23.75
C MET A 528 51.59 -8.38 23.21
N ALA A 529 51.84 -8.27 21.91
CA ALA A 529 52.99 -8.85 21.21
C ALA A 529 54.36 -8.49 21.83
N LEU A 530 54.47 -7.33 22.48
CA LEU A 530 55.72 -6.83 23.08
C LEU A 530 55.86 -7.17 24.58
N THR A 531 54.85 -7.79 25.19
CA THR A 531 54.82 -8.09 26.63
C THR A 531 55.69 -9.31 26.98
N GLN A 532 56.26 -9.30 28.18
CA GLN A 532 57.05 -10.43 28.69
C GLN A 532 56.17 -11.67 28.93
N GLU A 533 54.92 -11.45 29.36
CA GLU A 533 53.92 -12.50 29.56
C GLU A 533 53.64 -13.28 28.26
N THR A 534 53.46 -12.58 27.15
CA THR A 534 53.23 -13.22 25.83
C THR A 534 54.43 -14.05 25.39
N ALA A 535 55.66 -13.53 25.56
CA ALA A 535 56.87 -14.30 25.25
C ALA A 535 56.99 -15.58 26.10
N TYR A 536 56.70 -15.53 27.41
CA TYR A 536 56.69 -16.74 28.23
C TYR A 536 55.57 -17.70 27.86
N ALA A 537 54.35 -17.21 27.62
CA ALA A 537 53.22 -18.03 27.23
C ALA A 537 53.48 -18.80 25.92
N LEU A 538 54.14 -18.17 24.96
CA LEU A 538 54.51 -18.78 23.69
C LEU A 538 55.70 -19.74 23.78
N THR A 539 56.53 -19.65 24.83
CA THR A 539 57.71 -20.52 24.98
C THR A 539 57.32 -22.00 24.99
N LYS A 540 56.32 -22.39 25.79
CA LYS A 540 55.85 -23.78 25.83
C LYS A 540 55.31 -24.26 24.48
N ARG A 541 54.74 -23.35 23.69
CA ARG A 541 54.16 -23.63 22.36
C ARG A 541 55.26 -23.76 21.30
N PHE A 542 56.18 -22.81 21.21
CA PHE A 542 57.23 -22.78 20.19
C PHE A 542 58.15 -24.00 20.25
N PHE A 543 58.50 -24.43 21.46
CA PHE A 543 59.46 -25.51 21.68
C PHE A 543 58.81 -26.86 22.00
N GLU A 544 57.50 -27.02 21.76
CA GLU A 544 56.77 -28.27 22.05
C GLU A 544 57.31 -29.46 21.25
N ALA A 545 57.66 -29.26 19.98
CA ALA A 545 58.10 -30.32 19.07
C ALA A 545 59.63 -30.39 18.88
N SER A 546 60.36 -29.31 19.14
CA SER A 546 61.80 -29.22 18.94
C SER A 546 62.39 -28.11 19.82
N GLN A 547 63.62 -28.28 20.28
CA GLN A 547 64.36 -27.23 21.00
C GLN A 547 64.86 -26.10 20.08
N THR A 548 64.88 -26.32 18.76
CA THR A 548 65.44 -25.39 17.77
C THR A 548 64.53 -25.26 16.53
N PRO A 549 63.26 -24.85 16.69
CA PRO A 549 62.32 -24.72 15.57
C PRO A 549 62.77 -23.62 14.60
N SER A 550 62.56 -23.83 13.30
CA SER A 550 62.80 -22.78 12.30
C SER A 550 61.70 -21.71 12.35
N LEU A 551 62.03 -20.46 12.03
CA LEU A 551 61.05 -19.37 11.98
C LEU A 551 59.89 -19.65 11.01
N ALA A 552 60.18 -20.31 9.89
CA ALA A 552 59.17 -20.75 8.93
C ALA A 552 58.19 -21.75 9.56
N SER A 553 58.69 -22.73 10.34
CA SER A 553 57.85 -23.69 11.06
C SER A 553 57.01 -23.01 12.14
N VAL A 554 57.58 -22.06 12.89
CA VAL A 554 56.82 -21.27 13.89
C VAL A 554 55.70 -20.49 13.22
N LYS A 555 55.98 -19.83 12.09
CA LYS A 555 54.97 -19.08 11.32
C LYS A 555 53.84 -19.99 10.84
N GLU A 556 54.17 -21.16 10.29
CA GLU A 556 53.17 -22.14 9.83
C GLU A 556 52.32 -22.69 10.99
N ASN A 557 52.93 -22.92 12.16
CA ASN A 557 52.23 -23.41 13.34
C ASN A 557 51.13 -22.46 13.83
N PHE A 558 51.29 -21.14 13.70
CA PHE A 558 50.22 -20.18 14.01
C PHE A 558 48.95 -20.40 13.16
N ALA A 559 49.10 -20.85 11.92
CA ALA A 559 47.98 -21.13 11.03
C ALA A 559 47.46 -22.58 11.17
N CYS A 560 48.32 -23.54 11.49
CA CYS A 560 47.97 -24.96 11.51
C CYS A 560 47.53 -25.48 12.89
N ARG A 561 48.11 -24.97 13.98
CA ARG A 561 47.93 -25.53 15.33
C ARG A 561 46.76 -24.85 16.03
N ARG A 562 45.62 -25.54 16.13
CA ARG A 562 44.41 -25.08 16.85
C ARG A 562 44.65 -24.60 18.29
N ARG A 563 45.68 -25.15 18.96
CA ARG A 563 46.02 -24.81 20.34
C ARG A 563 46.78 -23.48 20.49
N TRP A 564 47.16 -22.87 19.38
CA TRP A 564 47.92 -21.62 19.33
C TRP A 564 46.96 -20.46 19.14
N PRO A 565 47.26 -19.28 19.71
CA PRO A 565 46.44 -18.10 19.50
C PRO A 565 46.67 -17.60 18.07
N ILE A 566 45.73 -16.83 17.53
CA ILE A 566 45.92 -16.16 16.23
C ILE A 566 46.62 -14.81 16.41
N LEU A 567 47.32 -14.37 15.36
CA LEU A 567 47.94 -13.06 15.31
C LEU A 567 47.00 -12.07 14.63
N GLU A 568 46.83 -10.88 15.20
CA GLU A 568 46.06 -9.80 14.57
C GLU A 568 46.63 -9.41 13.19
N ASN A 569 47.96 -9.44 13.05
CA ASN A 569 48.67 -9.23 11.81
C ASN A 569 49.86 -10.22 11.74
N PRO A 570 50.09 -10.90 10.60
CA PRO A 570 51.25 -11.76 10.41
C PRO A 570 52.61 -11.11 10.76
N SER A 571 52.74 -9.79 10.59
CA SER A 571 53.97 -9.04 10.94
C SER A 571 54.27 -9.00 12.43
N LEU A 572 53.31 -9.32 13.30
CA LEU A 572 53.51 -9.36 14.75
C LEU A 572 54.47 -10.48 15.17
N LEU A 573 54.60 -11.54 14.38
CA LEU A 573 55.54 -12.62 14.67
C LEU A 573 56.97 -12.08 14.81
N ASP A 574 57.41 -11.22 13.90
CA ASP A 574 58.75 -10.64 13.93
C ASP A 574 58.96 -9.78 15.18
N GLN A 575 57.93 -9.07 15.62
CA GLN A 575 57.97 -8.25 16.83
C GLN A 575 58.08 -9.12 18.08
N ILE A 576 57.28 -10.18 18.16
CA ILE A 576 57.29 -11.16 19.25
C ILE A 576 58.68 -11.80 19.37
N ILE A 577 59.25 -12.28 18.25
CA ILE A 577 60.58 -12.90 18.22
C ILE A 577 61.65 -11.92 18.70
N ARG A 578 61.67 -10.68 18.19
CA ARG A 578 62.65 -9.65 18.60
C ARG A 578 62.50 -9.30 20.08
N ALA A 579 61.27 -9.18 20.59
CA ALA A 579 61.00 -8.89 21.98
C ALA A 579 61.48 -10.03 22.90
N GLY A 580 61.21 -11.29 22.52
CA GLY A 580 61.68 -12.46 23.26
C GLY A 580 63.21 -12.58 23.30
N VAL A 581 63.90 -12.30 22.19
CA VAL A 581 65.38 -12.30 22.15
C VAL A 581 65.97 -11.16 22.99
N THR A 582 65.44 -9.93 22.84
CA THR A 582 65.93 -8.76 23.59
C THR A 582 65.77 -8.95 25.10
N ARG A 583 64.69 -9.61 25.52
CA ARG A 583 64.42 -9.92 26.94
C ARG A 583 65.13 -11.17 27.46
N GLY A 584 65.92 -11.85 26.62
CA GLY A 584 66.65 -13.06 27.01
C GLY A 584 65.77 -14.29 27.25
N VAL A 585 64.52 -14.29 26.76
CA VAL A 585 63.61 -15.46 26.85
C VAL A 585 64.02 -16.52 25.84
N TRP A 586 64.47 -16.11 24.65
CA TRP A 586 64.86 -16.99 23.55
C TRP A 586 66.22 -16.60 22.95
N CYS A 587 66.85 -17.52 22.24
CA CYS A 587 68.03 -17.25 21.42
C CYS A 587 67.72 -17.49 19.95
N LEU A 588 68.03 -16.52 19.08
CA LEU A 588 67.94 -16.68 17.63
C LEU A 588 69.35 -16.85 17.06
N PHE A 589 69.57 -17.93 16.31
CA PHE A 589 70.85 -18.22 15.69
C PHE A 589 70.64 -18.80 14.29
N ARG A 590 71.65 -18.66 13.44
CA ARG A 590 71.66 -19.24 12.09
C ARG A 590 72.43 -20.56 12.13
N MET A 591 71.75 -21.67 11.82
CA MET A 591 72.41 -22.96 11.60
C MET A 591 73.29 -22.87 10.35
N THR A 592 74.61 -22.97 10.50
CA THR A 592 75.56 -23.11 9.39
C THR A 592 75.63 -24.59 9.02
N GLY A 593 74.89 -25.04 8.00
CA GLY A 593 74.98 -26.44 7.57
C GLY A 593 73.96 -27.01 6.58
N GLN A 594 73.00 -26.25 6.06
CA GLN A 594 72.13 -26.72 4.97
C GLN A 594 72.05 -25.64 3.88
N ASN A 595 72.82 -25.87 2.81
CA ASN A 595 72.66 -25.21 1.51
C ASN A 595 71.66 -26.00 0.67
#